data_AF-A0A919X228-F1
#
_entry.id   AF-A0A919X228-F1
#
_cell.length_a   1.000
_cell.length_b   1.000
_cell.length_c   1.000
_cell.angle_alpha   90.00
_cell.angle_beta   90.00
_cell.angle_gamma   90.00
#
_symmetry.space_group_name_H-M   'P 1'
#
loop_
_entity.id
_entity.type
_entity.pdbx_description
1 polymer ?
#
loop_
_entity_poly.entity_id
_entity_poly.type
_entity_poly.pdbx_seq_one_letter_code
_entity_poly.pdbx_strand_id
1 'polypeptide(L)'
;MRQITFEDIYKLGNMVIENTRYRHFHYPEMLVRYDSNFIEFKELPSLTEFKSAEEYLRDYHLRKGQKHVKFYFPENQKPTEEIIAYLTDMGYEIGFLELYAIQPKHFPKVKNNPAIDIQVVTEKTWKYTLSYNTKMI
;
A
#
# COMPACT_ATOMS: atom_id res chain seq x y z
N MET A 1 -13.47 -8.91 19.53
CA MET A 1 -12.29 -8.35 18.85
C MET A 1 -12.68 -6.96 18.39
N ARG A 2 -11.82 -5.95 18.54
CA ARG A 2 -12.07 -4.64 17.93
C ARG A 2 -12.21 -4.83 16.42
N GLN A 3 -13.02 -4.02 15.77
CA GLN A 3 -13.05 -3.96 14.31
C GLN A 3 -11.65 -3.56 13.82
N ILE A 4 -11.03 -4.42 13.02
CA ILE A 4 -9.74 -4.15 12.36
C ILE A 4 -10.04 -3.43 11.05
N THR A 5 -9.34 -2.34 10.77
CA THR A 5 -9.48 -1.54 9.54
C THR A 5 -8.15 -1.35 8.83
N PHE A 6 -8.13 -0.72 7.65
CA PHE A 6 -6.87 -0.42 6.97
C PHE A 6 -5.97 0.57 7.74
N GLU A 7 -6.49 1.27 8.75
CA GLU A 7 -5.68 2.08 9.67
C GLU A 7 -4.81 1.23 10.60
N ASP A 8 -5.16 -0.03 10.84
CA ASP A 8 -4.35 -0.95 11.65
C ASP A 8 -3.22 -1.60 10.82
N ILE A 9 -3.18 -1.38 9.49
CA ILE A 9 -2.11 -1.87 8.61
C ILE A 9 -0.92 -0.92 8.65
N TYR A 10 0.28 -1.49 8.82
CA TYR A 10 1.51 -0.72 8.80
C TYR A 10 1.77 -0.06 7.45
N LYS A 11 1.98 1.25 7.47
CA LYS A 11 2.34 2.07 6.30
C LYS A 11 3.77 2.57 6.50
N LEU A 12 4.69 2.14 5.64
CA LEU A 12 6.05 2.67 5.63
C LEU A 12 6.08 3.99 4.84
N GLY A 13 6.50 5.07 5.48
CA GLY A 13 6.66 6.38 4.87
C GLY A 13 6.41 7.50 5.87
N ASN A 14 6.92 8.69 5.58
CA ASN A 14 6.71 9.87 6.39
C ASN A 14 5.50 10.63 5.86
N MET A 15 4.58 11.03 6.73
CA MET A 15 3.47 11.89 6.35
C MET A 15 3.99 13.31 6.12
N VAL A 16 3.93 13.79 4.88
CA VAL A 16 4.46 15.10 4.48
C VAL A 16 3.40 16.19 4.58
N ILE A 17 2.16 15.84 4.24
CA ILE A 17 1.01 16.72 4.38
C ILE A 17 -0.22 15.91 4.75
N GLU A 18 -1.05 16.52 5.58
CA GLU A 18 -2.41 16.08 5.88
C GLU A 18 -3.33 17.28 5.75
N ASN A 19 -4.39 17.14 4.96
CA ASN A 19 -5.46 18.12 4.87
C ASN A 19 -6.81 17.43 5.10
N THR A 20 -7.91 18.14 4.88
CA THR A 20 -9.26 17.58 5.07
C THR A 20 -9.60 16.46 4.09
N ARG A 21 -8.97 16.43 2.92
CA ARG A 21 -9.26 15.50 1.81
C ARG A 21 -8.34 14.29 1.77
N TYR A 22 -7.06 14.44 2.07
CA TYR A 22 -6.07 13.38 1.90
C TYR A 22 -4.84 13.51 2.83
N ARG A 23 -4.09 12.41 2.91
CA ARG A 23 -2.74 12.31 3.48
C ARG A 23 -1.75 12.00 2.36
N HIS A 24 -0.59 12.64 2.33
CA HIS A 24 0.50 12.33 1.42
C HIS A 24 1.66 11.73 2.22
N PHE A 25 2.11 10.55 1.80
CA PHE A 25 3.24 9.84 2.36
C PHE A 25 4.43 9.84 1.38
N HIS A 26 5.63 10.07 1.91
CA HIS A 26 6.87 10.08 1.16
C HIS A 26 7.97 9.36 1.93
N TYR A 27 8.80 8.59 1.23
CA TYR A 27 9.92 7.85 1.82
C TYR A 27 11.21 8.13 1.05
N PRO A 28 12.00 9.14 1.48
CA PRO A 28 13.17 9.60 0.74
C PRO A 28 14.27 8.55 0.63
N GLU A 29 14.32 7.58 1.53
CA GLU A 29 15.31 6.49 1.55
C GLU A 29 15.10 5.48 0.41
N MET A 30 13.88 5.40 -0.15
CA MET A 30 13.59 4.50 -1.27
C MET A 30 12.51 5.08 -2.18
N LEU A 31 12.92 6.04 -3.01
CA LEU A 31 12.06 6.77 -3.96
C LEU A 31 11.33 5.86 -4.97
N VAL A 32 11.89 4.70 -5.30
CA VAL A 32 11.30 3.74 -6.26
C VAL A 32 10.20 2.88 -5.64
N ARG A 33 9.98 2.92 -4.32
CA ARG A 33 8.98 2.11 -3.63
C ARG A 33 7.61 2.79 -3.65
N TYR A 34 6.71 2.27 -4.47
CA TYR A 34 5.37 2.84 -4.70
C TYR A 34 4.54 2.84 -3.41
N ASP A 35 4.58 1.75 -2.63
CA ASP A 35 3.86 1.59 -1.35
C ASP A 35 4.39 2.44 -0.19
N SER A 36 5.32 3.35 -0.47
CA SER A 36 5.83 4.31 0.50
C SER A 36 5.82 5.75 0.01
N ASN A 37 5.31 5.97 -1.21
CA ASN A 37 5.27 7.26 -1.90
C ASN A 37 3.92 7.42 -2.61
N PHE A 38 2.90 7.85 -1.88
CA PHE A 38 1.52 7.84 -2.33
C PHE A 38 0.65 8.90 -1.65
N ILE A 39 -0.51 9.17 -2.24
CA ILE A 39 -1.61 9.89 -1.59
C ILE A 39 -2.69 8.90 -1.17
N GLU A 40 -3.26 9.12 0.00
CA GLU A 40 -4.40 8.38 0.53
C GLU A 40 -5.54 9.35 0.81
N PHE A 41 -6.63 9.19 0.08
CA PHE A 41 -7.85 9.98 0.25
C PHE A 41 -8.61 9.54 1.50
N LYS A 42 -9.08 10.53 2.27
CA LYS A 42 -9.93 10.34 3.46
C LYS A 42 -11.40 10.16 3.09
N GLU A 43 -11.81 10.82 2.01
CA GLU A 43 -13.16 10.79 1.44
C GLU A 43 -13.06 10.60 -0.07
N LEU A 44 -14.13 10.12 -0.70
CA LEU A 44 -14.13 9.86 -2.13
C LEU A 44 -14.04 11.21 -2.88
N PRO A 45 -12.99 11.47 -3.67
CA PRO A 45 -12.86 12.74 -4.36
C PRO A 45 -13.84 12.81 -5.53
N SER A 46 -14.23 14.02 -5.93
CA SER A 46 -14.70 14.29 -7.29
C SER A 46 -13.56 14.16 -8.31
N LEU A 47 -13.88 14.03 -9.60
CA LEU A 47 -12.85 13.97 -10.65
C LEU A 47 -11.92 15.20 -10.63
N THR A 48 -12.47 16.38 -10.39
CA THR A 48 -11.69 17.63 -10.28
C THR A 48 -10.73 17.61 -9.09
N GLU A 49 -11.19 17.13 -7.94
CA GLU A 49 -10.35 17.00 -6.74
C GLU A 49 -9.25 15.96 -6.92
N PHE A 50 -9.56 14.84 -7.60
CA PHE A 50 -8.58 13.82 -7.95
C PHE A 50 -7.47 14.39 -8.83
N LYS A 51 -7.83 15.08 -9.93
CA LYS A 51 -6.87 15.69 -10.86
C LYS A 51 -5.96 16.72 -10.17
N SER A 52 -6.51 17.51 -9.25
CA SER A 52 -5.71 18.47 -8.48
C SER A 52 -4.69 17.77 -7.55
N ALA A 53 -5.09 16.67 -6.90
CA ALA A 53 -4.18 15.87 -6.09
C ALA A 53 -3.13 15.13 -6.95
N GLU A 54 -3.51 14.68 -8.14
CA GLU A 54 -2.64 14.04 -9.13
C GLU A 54 -1.55 14.98 -9.62
N GLU A 55 -1.92 16.19 -10.07
CA GLU A 55 -0.97 17.23 -10.50
C GLU A 55 0.01 17.57 -9.37
N TYR A 56 -0.51 17.78 -8.16
CA TYR A 56 0.32 18.03 -6.98
C TYR A 56 1.33 16.90 -6.73
N LEU A 57 0.89 15.65 -6.70
CA LEU A 57 1.76 14.50 -6.41
C LEU A 57 2.82 14.33 -7.50
N ARG A 58 2.41 14.45 -8.76
CA ARG A 58 3.30 14.36 -9.91
C ARG A 58 4.40 15.43 -9.84
N ASP A 59 4.04 16.68 -9.56
CA ASP A 59 5.02 17.76 -9.42
C ASP A 59 5.95 17.57 -8.22
N TYR A 60 5.41 17.09 -7.10
CA TYR A 60 6.22 16.75 -5.93
C TYR A 60 7.24 15.66 -6.26
N HIS A 61 6.80 14.56 -6.85
CA HIS A 61 7.63 13.41 -7.21
C HIS A 61 8.67 13.76 -8.28
N LEU A 62 8.29 14.49 -9.34
CA LEU A 62 9.23 14.87 -10.42
C LEU A 62 10.38 15.74 -9.90
N ARG A 63 10.10 16.69 -8.99
CA ARG A 63 11.15 17.52 -8.35
C ARG A 63 12.13 16.70 -7.50
N LYS A 64 11.78 15.46 -7.14
CA LYS A 64 12.61 14.53 -6.37
C LYS A 64 13.18 13.39 -7.23
N GLY A 65 12.96 13.40 -8.55
CA GLY A 65 13.42 12.36 -9.46
C GLY A 65 12.57 11.09 -9.48
N GLN A 66 11.37 11.12 -8.89
CA GLN A 66 10.39 10.04 -8.94
C GLN A 66 9.52 10.17 -10.20
N LYS A 67 9.19 9.03 -10.82
CA LYS A 67 8.47 8.95 -12.11
C LYS A 67 7.14 8.20 -12.02
N HIS A 68 6.64 7.96 -10.81
CA HIS A 68 5.37 7.28 -10.59
C HIS A 68 4.47 8.11 -9.69
N VAL A 69 3.20 7.73 -9.67
CA VAL A 69 2.18 8.23 -8.75
C VAL A 69 1.36 7.04 -8.27
N LYS A 70 0.85 7.11 -7.04
CA LYS A 70 -0.01 6.09 -6.46
C LYS A 70 -1.03 6.74 -5.55
N PHE A 71 -2.26 6.24 -5.63
CA PHE A 71 -3.39 6.76 -4.87
C PHE A 71 -4.14 5.61 -4.20
N TYR A 72 -4.56 5.82 -2.95
CA TYR A 72 -5.52 4.97 -2.25
C TYR A 72 -6.83 5.72 -2.06
N PHE A 73 -7.92 5.07 -2.44
CA PHE A 73 -9.28 5.55 -2.16
C PHE A 73 -9.74 5.04 -0.78
N PRO A 74 -10.77 5.66 -0.18
CA PRO A 74 -11.29 5.22 1.10
C PRO A 74 -11.73 3.75 1.09
N GLU A 75 -11.51 3.05 2.21
CA GLU A 75 -11.91 1.66 2.35
C GLU A 75 -13.42 1.47 2.14
N ASN A 76 -13.79 0.33 1.56
CA ASN A 76 -15.18 -0.06 1.32
C ASN A 76 -16.00 0.91 0.44
N GLN A 77 -15.33 1.78 -0.33
CA GLN A 77 -15.96 2.69 -1.28
C GLN A 77 -15.41 2.46 -2.68
N LYS A 78 -16.31 2.27 -3.65
CA LYS A 78 -15.93 2.16 -5.06
C LYS A 78 -15.70 3.57 -5.64
N PRO A 79 -14.61 3.82 -6.37
CA PRO A 79 -14.46 5.05 -7.15
C PRO A 79 -15.63 5.26 -8.12
N THR A 80 -15.97 6.52 -8.35
CA THR A 80 -17.04 6.88 -9.30
C THR A 80 -16.68 6.42 -10.71
N GLU A 81 -17.69 6.21 -11.56
CA GLU A 81 -17.48 5.81 -12.96
C GLU A 81 -16.64 6.83 -13.72
N GLU A 82 -16.81 8.12 -13.44
CA GLU A 82 -16.00 9.19 -14.03
C GLU A 82 -14.50 9.08 -13.67
N ILE A 83 -14.19 8.74 -12.41
CA ILE A 83 -12.80 8.52 -11.98
C ILE A 83 -12.23 7.27 -12.63
N ILE A 84 -12.98 6.16 -12.65
CA ILE A 84 -12.52 4.92 -13.29
C ILE A 84 -12.26 5.12 -14.78
N ALA A 85 -13.17 5.81 -15.48
CA ALA A 85 -13.00 6.14 -16.89
C ALA A 85 -11.75 6.99 -17.12
N TYR A 86 -11.54 8.03 -16.30
CA TYR A 86 -10.35 8.87 -16.37
C TYR A 86 -9.05 8.09 -16.13
N LEU A 87 -9.00 7.29 -15.06
CA LEU A 87 -7.84 6.46 -14.74
C LEU A 87 -7.51 5.49 -15.90
N THR A 88 -8.54 4.88 -16.49
CA THR A 88 -8.37 3.96 -17.63
C THR A 88 -7.82 4.68 -18.86
N ASP A 89 -8.40 5.83 -19.23
CA ASP A 89 -7.96 6.64 -20.38
C ASP A 89 -6.51 7.13 -20.22
N MET A 90 -6.12 7.48 -19.01
CA MET A 90 -4.76 7.92 -18.68
C MET A 90 -3.76 6.76 -18.49
N GLY A 91 -4.20 5.50 -18.62
CA GLY A 91 -3.33 4.32 -18.56
C GLY A 91 -2.89 3.93 -17.14
N TYR A 92 -3.68 4.24 -16.11
CA TYR A 92 -3.42 3.76 -14.75
C TYR A 92 -3.67 2.26 -14.60
N GLU A 93 -2.82 1.61 -13.82
CA GLU A 93 -3.13 0.30 -13.25
C GLU A 93 -4.08 0.47 -12.06
N ILE A 94 -5.23 -0.20 -12.12
CA ILE A 94 -6.24 -0.18 -11.06
C ILE A 94 -6.28 -1.55 -10.38
N GLY A 95 -6.11 -1.57 -9.06
CA GLY A 95 -6.19 -2.76 -8.24
C GLY A 95 -7.06 -2.52 -6.99
N PHE A 96 -7.48 -3.60 -6.35
CA PHE A 96 -8.16 -3.54 -5.05
C PHE A 96 -7.37 -4.36 -4.03
N LEU A 97 -7.43 -3.91 -2.78
CA LEU A 97 -6.86 -4.62 -1.64
C LEU A 97 -7.99 -5.15 -0.77
N GLU A 98 -7.78 -6.34 -0.21
CA GLU A 98 -8.70 -6.98 0.72
C GLU A 98 -8.01 -7.14 2.08
N LEU A 99 -8.71 -6.75 3.14
CA LEU A 99 -8.22 -6.88 4.50
C LEU A 99 -8.72 -8.20 5.10
N TYR A 100 -7.79 -9.08 5.45
CA TYR A 100 -8.07 -10.34 6.12
C TYR A 100 -7.72 -10.26 7.60
N ALA A 101 -8.64 -10.68 8.47
CA ALA A 101 -8.44 -10.72 9.91
C ALA A 101 -8.90 -12.06 10.49
N ILE A 102 -8.13 -12.60 11.44
CA ILE A 102 -8.42 -13.86 12.11
C ILE A 102 -8.17 -13.75 13.62
N GLN A 103 -9.00 -14.40 14.43
CA GLN A 103 -8.76 -14.48 15.86
C GLN A 103 -7.68 -15.53 16.15
N PRO A 104 -6.73 -15.28 17.07
CA PRO A 104 -5.70 -16.26 17.43
C PRO A 104 -6.25 -17.67 17.69
N LYS A 105 -7.39 -17.76 18.38
CA LYS A 105 -8.08 -19.03 18.70
C LYS A 105 -8.68 -19.76 17.48
N HIS A 106 -8.81 -19.11 16.34
CA HIS A 106 -9.34 -19.68 15.10
C HIS A 106 -8.23 -20.11 14.12
N PHE A 107 -6.94 -19.86 14.44
CA PHE A 107 -5.87 -20.46 13.66
C PHE A 107 -5.98 -21.99 13.71
N PRO A 108 -5.80 -22.67 12.57
CA PRO A 108 -5.90 -24.12 12.54
C PRO A 108 -4.83 -24.75 13.43
N LYS A 109 -5.21 -25.77 14.19
CA LYS A 109 -4.24 -26.62 14.88
C LYS A 109 -3.50 -27.42 13.82
N VAL A 110 -2.23 -27.10 13.61
CA VAL A 110 -1.37 -27.84 12.68
C VAL A 110 -0.82 -29.08 13.40
N LYS A 111 -0.86 -30.24 12.74
CA LYS A 111 -0.14 -31.42 13.25
C LYS A 111 1.35 -31.14 13.20
N ASN A 112 2.06 -31.46 14.27
CA ASN A 112 3.51 -31.32 14.29
C ASN A 112 4.11 -32.25 13.22
N ASN A 113 4.81 -31.68 12.25
CA ASN A 113 5.52 -32.43 11.22
C ASN A 113 7.02 -32.26 11.49
N PRO A 114 7.74 -33.31 11.92
CA PRO A 114 9.16 -33.21 12.26
C PRO A 114 10.06 -32.87 11.06
N ALA A 115 9.55 -32.97 9.82
CA ALA A 115 10.26 -32.53 8.62
C ALA A 115 10.20 -31.00 8.40
N ILE A 116 9.41 -30.26 9.19
CA ILE A 116 9.27 -28.81 9.09
C ILE A 116 9.91 -28.17 10.32
N ASP A 117 10.91 -27.33 10.08
CA ASP A 117 11.56 -26.50 11.11
C ASP A 117 11.30 -25.02 10.83
N ILE A 118 10.75 -24.31 11.82
CA ILE A 118 10.39 -22.88 11.72
C ILE A 118 11.35 -22.10 12.61
N GLN A 119 12.15 -21.23 11.99
CA GLN A 119 13.15 -20.43 12.70
C GLN A 119 12.88 -18.93 12.58
N VAL A 120 13.23 -18.19 13.63
CA VAL A 120 13.24 -16.72 13.60
C VAL A 120 14.38 -16.23 12.70
N VAL A 121 14.10 -15.19 11.91
CA VAL A 121 15.11 -14.55 11.07
C VAL A 121 16.06 -13.72 11.94
N THR A 122 17.35 -13.96 11.79
CA THR A 122 18.46 -13.32 12.52
C THR A 122 19.61 -13.04 11.57
N GLU A 123 20.67 -12.38 12.04
CA GLU A 123 21.92 -12.19 11.30
C GLU A 123 22.56 -13.51 10.80
N LYS A 124 22.25 -14.63 11.45
CA LYS A 124 22.77 -15.95 11.04
C LYS A 124 21.88 -16.63 10.00
N THR A 125 20.59 -16.27 9.93
CA THR A 125 19.56 -17.00 9.15
C THR A 125 18.98 -16.22 7.97
N TRP A 126 19.17 -14.89 7.87
CA TRP A 126 18.58 -14.03 6.81
C TRP A 126 18.88 -14.49 5.37
N LYS A 127 20.07 -15.04 5.13
CA LYS A 127 20.48 -15.52 3.80
C LYS A 127 19.53 -16.60 3.24
N TYR A 128 18.98 -17.44 4.12
CA TYR A 128 18.04 -18.49 3.71
C TYR A 128 16.72 -17.87 3.22
N THR A 129 16.23 -16.84 3.91
CA THR A 129 15.04 -16.08 3.51
C THR A 129 15.22 -15.42 2.13
N LEU A 130 16.36 -14.80 1.87
CA LEU A 130 16.61 -14.17 0.57
C LEU A 130 16.74 -15.19 -0.58
N SER A 131 17.35 -16.35 -0.32
CA SER A 131 17.49 -17.41 -1.32
C SER A 131 16.15 -18.02 -1.75
N TYR A 132 15.12 -17.92 -0.90
CA TYR A 132 13.77 -18.35 -1.23
C TYR A 132 13.10 -17.37 -2.22
N ASN A 133 13.24 -16.07 -1.99
CA ASN A 133 12.62 -15.04 -2.83
C ASN A 133 13.24 -14.92 -4.23
N THR A 134 14.52 -15.28 -4.39
CA THR A 134 15.20 -15.24 -5.69
C THR A 134 14.88 -16.44 -6.59
N LYS A 135 14.27 -17.51 -6.08
CA LYS A 135 13.85 -18.67 -6.87
C LYS A 135 12.41 -18.57 -7.41
N MET A 136 11.65 -17.56 -7.00
CA MET A 136 10.25 -17.37 -7.40
C MET A 136 10.05 -16.24 -8.42
N ILE A 137 11.14 -15.65 -8.95
CA ILE A 137 11.13 -14.60 -9.98
C ILE A 137 11.81 -15.15 -11.23
#